data_AF-A0A2T4XG92-F1
#
_entry.id   AF-A0A2T4XG92-F1
#
_cell.length_a   1.000
_cell.length_b   1.000
_cell.length_c   1.000
_cell.angle_alpha   90.00
_cell.angle_beta   90.00
_cell.angle_gamma   90.00
#
_symmetry.space_group_name_H-M   'P 1'
#
loop_
_entity.id
_entity.type
_entity.pdbx_description
1 polymer ?
#
loop_
_entity_poly.entity_id
_entity_poly.type
_entity_poly.pdbx_seq_one_letter_code
_entity_poly.pdbx_strand_id
1 'polypeptide(L)'
;MIAHFNRVGTELPVADGTVNTYATVALGGRYKISPSTALSLQTLPALTDSEPLKPNFALGIDIETGGHVFQIFFTTSEALNDPYLLAGRNGNLLDREFRIGFNVNRLFRIGG
;
A
#
# COMPACT_ATOMS: atom_id res chain seq x y z
N MET A 1 -1.37 -11.61 -4.61
CA MET A 1 -2.36 -11.32 -3.55
C MET A 1 -3.75 -11.38 -4.16
N ILE A 2 -4.74 -11.80 -3.38
CA ILE A 2 -6.15 -11.86 -3.80
C ILE A 2 -6.99 -11.22 -2.71
N ALA A 3 -7.95 -10.38 -3.10
CA ALA A 3 -8.94 -9.81 -2.21
C ALA A 3 -10.34 -10.11 -2.76
N HIS A 4 -11.19 -10.69 -1.91
CA HIS A 4 -12.60 -10.94 -2.23
C HIS A 4 -13.49 -10.14 -1.29
N PHE A 5 -14.57 -9.57 -1.83
CA PHE A 5 -15.52 -8.76 -1.09
C PHE A 5 -16.93 -9.35 -1.19
N ASN A 6 -17.53 -9.63 -0.04
CA ASN A 6 -18.96 -9.93 0.05
C ASN A 6 -19.72 -8.62 0.24
N ARG A 7 -20.34 -8.09 -0.83
CA ARG A 7 -20.99 -6.77 -0.83
C ARG A 7 -22.48 -6.90 -1.12
N VAL A 8 -23.26 -5.98 -0.56
CA VAL A 8 -24.70 -5.83 -0.84
C VAL A 8 -25.03 -4.42 -1.40
N GLY A 9 -24.02 -3.55 -1.55
CA GLY A 9 -24.19 -2.18 -2.07
C GLY A 9 -22.90 -1.56 -2.64
N THR A 10 -23.02 -0.42 -3.32
CA THR A 10 -21.94 0.27 -4.06
C THR A 10 -21.14 1.29 -3.23
N GLU A 11 -21.27 1.27 -1.90
CA GLU A 11 -20.76 2.33 -1.01
C GLU A 11 -19.27 2.21 -0.65
N LEU A 12 -18.61 1.11 -1.01
CA LEU A 12 -17.18 0.93 -0.74
C LEU A 12 -16.32 1.67 -1.79
N PRO A 13 -15.19 2.29 -1.39
CA PRO A 13 -14.27 2.95 -2.30
C PRO A 13 -13.43 1.92 -3.09
N VAL A 14 -14.11 1.19 -3.97
CA VAL A 14 -13.51 0.24 -4.91
C VAL A 14 -13.59 0.80 -6.33
N ALA A 15 -12.65 0.40 -7.19
CA ALA A 15 -12.55 0.86 -8.57
C ALA A 15 -13.78 0.46 -9.40
N ASP A 16 -14.27 -0.77 -9.18
CA ASP A 16 -15.43 -1.31 -9.87
C ASP A 16 -16.38 -2.02 -8.91
N GLY A 17 -17.61 -1.52 -8.85
CA GLY A 17 -18.67 -2.06 -7.99
C GLY A 17 -19.20 -3.42 -8.47
N THR A 18 -18.99 -3.78 -9.74
CA THR A 18 -19.48 -5.04 -10.33
C THR A 18 -18.53 -6.22 -10.10
N VAL A 19 -17.26 -5.93 -9.81
CA VAL A 19 -16.21 -6.93 -9.58
C VAL A 19 -16.03 -7.18 -8.10
N ASN A 20 -16.18 -8.43 -7.66
CA ASN A 20 -16.04 -8.82 -6.25
C ASN A 20 -14.67 -9.42 -5.90
N THR A 21 -13.88 -9.82 -6.89
CA THR A 21 -12.58 -10.47 -6.70
C THR A 21 -11.49 -9.72 -7.43
N TYR A 22 -10.50 -9.24 -6.70
CA TYR A 22 -9.32 -8.56 -7.22
C TYR A 22 -8.07 -9.40 -7.01
N ALA A 23 -7.21 -9.46 -8.02
CA ALA A 23 -5.95 -10.18 -8.00
C ALA A 23 -4.81 -9.28 -8.48
N THR A 24 -3.64 -9.46 -7.87
CA THR A 24 -2.41 -8.75 -8.23
C THR A 24 -1.19 -9.63 -7.94
N VAL A 25 -0.08 -9.33 -8.61
CA VAL A 25 1.26 -9.73 -8.16
C VAL A 25 1.92 -8.50 -7.57
N ALA A 26 2.33 -8.59 -6.30
CA ALA A 26 3.08 -7.53 -5.65
C ALA A 26 4.58 -7.77 -5.86
N LEU A 27 5.28 -6.72 -6.28
CA LEU A 27 6.74 -6.68 -6.28
C LEU A 27 7.16 -5.63 -5.26
N GLY A 28 8.12 -5.98 -4.42
CA GLY A 28 8.61 -5.08 -3.40
C GLY A 28 10.06 -5.36 -3.06
N GLY A 29 10.75 -4.32 -2.60
CA GLY A 29 12.14 -4.38 -2.19
C GLY A 29 12.39 -3.48 -0.98
N ARG A 30 13.36 -3.89 -0.16
CA ARG A 30 13.84 -3.07 0.95
C ARG A 30 15.35 -3.09 0.97
N TYR A 31 15.95 -1.92 1.06
CA TYR A 31 17.40 -1.73 1.09
C TYR A 31 17.81 -0.94 2.32
N LYS A 32 18.69 -1.50 3.15
CA LYS A 32 19.25 -0.77 4.30
C LYS A 32 20.31 0.22 3.80
N ILE A 33 20.05 1.51 4.01
CA ILE A 33 21.01 2.58 3.72
C ILE A 33 22.02 2.70 4.87
N SER A 34 21.55 2.54 6.12
CA SER A 34 22.35 2.58 7.34
C SER A 34 21.80 1.57 8.36
N PRO A 35 22.46 1.37 9.52
CA PRO A 35 21.92 0.52 10.58
C PRO A 35 20.51 0.93 11.06
N SER A 36 20.19 2.23 11.00
CA SER A 36 18.94 2.82 11.48
C SER A 36 18.05 3.38 10.38
N THR A 37 18.39 3.19 9.11
CA THR A 37 17.63 3.74 7.98
C THR A 37 17.52 2.75 6.83
N ALA A 38 16.32 2.56 6.31
CA ALA A 38 16.08 1.73 5.13
C ALA A 38 15.17 2.43 4.13
N LEU A 39 15.39 2.15 2.85
CA LEU A 39 14.48 2.51 1.78
C LEU A 39 13.60 1.31 1.43
N SER A 40 12.33 1.54 1.19
CA SER A 40 11.37 0.54 0.73
C SER A 40 10.73 0.99 -0.58
N LEU A 41 10.48 0.05 -1.48
CA LEU A 41 9.77 0.28 -2.72
C LEU A 41 8.77 -0.85 -2.94
N GLN A 42 7.63 -0.54 -3.52
CA GLN A 42 6.58 -1.50 -3.81
C GLN A 42 5.80 -1.10 -5.07
N THR A 43 5.38 -2.10 -5.84
CA THR A 43 4.41 -1.94 -6.91
C THR A 43 3.43 -3.12 -6.96
N LEU A 44 2.15 -2.82 -7.19
CA LEU A 44 1.08 -3.80 -7.35
C LEU A 44 0.38 -3.54 -8.69
N PRO A 45 0.84 -4.12 -9.80
CA PRO A 45 0.07 -4.16 -11.05
C PRO A 45 -1.22 -4.96 -10.89
N ALA A 46 -2.34 -4.43 -11.36
CA ALA A 46 -3.61 -5.16 -11.36
C ALA A 46 -3.56 -6.31 -12.38
N LEU A 47 -4.00 -7.50 -11.97
CA LEU A 47 -4.20 -8.65 -12.87
C LEU A 47 -5.68 -8.88 -13.19
N THR A 48 -6.57 -8.28 -12.41
CA THR A 48 -8.00 -8.27 -12.71
C THR A 48 -8.27 -7.25 -13.79
N ASP A 49 -8.91 -7.70 -14.88
CA ASP A 49 -9.37 -6.82 -15.96
C ASP A 49 -10.63 -6.08 -15.49
N SER A 50 -10.40 -4.90 -14.92
CA SER A 50 -11.45 -4.03 -14.40
C SER A 50 -10.96 -2.60 -14.55
N GLU A 51 -11.53 -1.91 -15.53
CA GLU A 51 -11.30 -0.48 -15.73
C GLU A 51 -12.05 0.30 -14.63
N PRO A 52 -11.42 1.25 -13.90
CA PRO A 52 -10.12 1.90 -14.17
C PRO A 52 -9.00 1.53 -13.16
N LEU A 53 -8.71 0.25 -12.93
CA LEU A 53 -7.62 -0.16 -12.03
C LEU A 53 -6.24 0.25 -12.58
N LYS A 54 -5.62 1.24 -11.94
CA LYS A 54 -4.23 1.61 -12.20
C LYS A 54 -3.27 0.83 -11.28
N PRO A 55 -2.02 0.57 -11.71
CA PRO A 55 -1.02 -0.04 -10.85
C PRO A 55 -0.75 0.83 -9.61
N ASN A 56 -0.62 0.18 -8.46
CA ASN A 56 -0.19 0.86 -7.25
C ASN A 56 1.33 1.01 -7.22
N PHE A 57 1.84 2.16 -6.79
CA PHE A 57 3.26 2.36 -6.51
C PHE A 57 3.43 2.95 -5.11
N ALA A 58 4.48 2.52 -4.40
CA ALA A 58 4.90 3.13 -3.16
C ALA A 58 6.43 3.21 -3.04
N LEU A 59 6.91 4.30 -2.46
CA LEU A 59 8.30 4.52 -2.08
C LEU A 59 8.32 5.02 -0.63
N GLY A 60 9.11 4.39 0.23
CA GLY A 60 9.15 4.69 1.64
C GLY A 60 10.56 4.77 2.21
N ILE A 61 10.69 5.47 3.32
CA ILE A 61 11.86 5.48 4.18
C ILE A 61 11.46 5.06 5.59
N ASP A 62 12.23 4.14 6.14
CA ASP A 62 12.09 3.65 7.51
C ASP A 62 13.23 4.24 8.35
N ILE A 63 12.92 4.79 9.51
CA ILE A 63 13.89 5.33 10.48
C ILE A 63 13.68 4.65 11.82
N GLU A 64 14.69 3.93 12.29
CA GLU A 64 14.66 3.18 13.55
C GLU A 64 15.36 3.95 14.66
N THR A 65 14.65 4.17 15.78
CA THR A 65 15.12 4.95 16.94
C THR A 65 15.15 4.11 18.21
N GLY A 66 15.72 2.89 18.13
CA GLY A 66 15.98 2.02 19.29
C GLY A 66 14.74 1.44 19.98
N GLY A 67 13.54 1.66 19.43
CA GLY A 67 12.27 1.19 19.97
C GLY A 67 11.04 1.67 19.20
N HIS A 68 11.20 2.72 18.39
CA HIS A 68 10.24 3.11 17.36
C HIS A 68 10.82 2.90 15.98
N VAL A 69 9.96 2.51 15.05
CA VAL A 69 10.22 2.59 13.61
C VAL A 69 9.24 3.61 13.04
N PHE A 70 9.78 4.73 12.57
CA PHE A 70 9.02 5.74 11.83
C PHE A 70 9.11 5.40 10.35
N GLN A 71 7.99 5.10 9.74
CA GLN A 71 7.89 4.86 8.31
C GLN A 71 7.20 6.06 7.68
N ILE A 72 7.82 6.66 6.66
CA ILE A 72 7.25 7.74 5.86
C ILE A 72 7.24 7.26 4.42
N PHE A 73 6.13 7.42 3.72
CA PHE A 73 6.01 6.89 2.37
C PHE A 73 5.12 7.74 1.46
N PHE A 74 5.46 7.69 0.18
CA PHE A 74 4.69 8.21 -0.93
C PHE A 74 4.02 7.03 -1.61
N THR A 75 2.72 7.12 -1.88
CA THR A 75 1.98 6.06 -2.58
C THR A 75 0.91 6.62 -3.50
N THR A 76 0.60 5.90 -4.57
CA THR A 76 -0.57 6.19 -5.40
C THR A 76 -1.86 5.59 -4.82
N SER A 77 -1.79 4.78 -3.75
CA SER A 77 -2.99 4.20 -3.16
C SER A 77 -3.82 5.20 -2.40
N GLU A 78 -5.14 5.05 -2.46
CA GLU A 78 -6.06 5.81 -1.62
C GLU A 78 -6.16 5.25 -0.20
N ALA A 79 -5.90 3.96 -0.03
CA ALA A 79 -6.06 3.22 1.20
C ALA A 79 -4.87 2.29 1.43
N LEU A 80 -4.51 2.09 2.69
CA LEU A 80 -3.28 1.36 3.07
C LEU A 80 -3.55 -0.03 3.60
N ASN A 81 -4.80 -0.45 3.65
CA ASN A 81 -5.17 -1.82 4.01
C ASN A 81 -5.24 -2.70 2.76
N ASP A 82 -4.76 -3.93 2.90
CA ASP A 82 -4.55 -4.88 1.80
C ASP A 82 -5.73 -4.99 0.83
N PRO A 83 -7.00 -5.15 1.26
CA PRO A 83 -8.10 -5.29 0.30
C PRO A 83 -8.26 -4.08 -0.63
N TYR A 84 -8.03 -2.87 -0.12
CA TYR A 84 -8.20 -1.64 -0.90
C TYR A 84 -6.91 -1.21 -1.60
N LEU A 85 -5.75 -1.74 -1.20
CA LEU A 85 -4.55 -1.67 -2.05
C LEU A 85 -4.78 -2.37 -3.40
N LEU A 86 -5.58 -3.44 -3.42
CA LEU A 86 -5.94 -4.19 -4.64
C LEU A 86 -7.15 -3.60 -5.37
N ALA A 87 -8.18 -3.20 -4.62
CA ALA A 87 -9.46 -2.80 -5.19
C ALA A 87 -9.63 -1.28 -5.34
N GLY A 88 -8.74 -0.47 -4.77
CA GLY A 88 -8.88 0.98 -4.71
C GLY A 88 -8.57 1.69 -6.03
N ARG A 89 -9.06 2.92 -6.16
CA ARG A 89 -8.82 3.79 -7.33
C ARG A 89 -7.46 4.46 -7.21
N ASN A 90 -6.40 3.73 -7.56
CA ASN A 90 -5.04 4.26 -7.49
C ASN A 90 -4.87 5.50 -8.40
N GLY A 91 -4.16 6.50 -7.90
CA GLY A 91 -3.79 7.69 -8.66
C GLY A 91 -2.77 7.38 -9.76
N ASN A 92 -2.72 8.24 -10.78
CA ASN A 92 -1.66 8.21 -11.78
C ASN A 92 -0.43 9.00 -11.30
N LEU A 93 0.70 8.30 -11.18
CA LEU A 93 1.98 8.91 -10.81
C LEU A 93 2.42 10.01 -11.80
N LEU A 94 2.14 9.84 -13.10
CA LEU A 94 2.49 10.83 -14.13
C LEU A 94 1.67 12.12 -14.01
N ASP A 95 0.42 12.00 -13.53
CA ASP A 95 -0.46 13.14 -13.27
C ASP A 95 -0.25 13.72 -11.86
N ARG A 96 0.78 13.24 -11.14
CA ARG A 96 1.12 13.67 -9.77
C ARG A 96 0.03 13.34 -8.75
N GLU A 97 -0.78 12.34 -9.01
CA GLU A 97 -1.80 11.84 -8.08
C GLU A 97 -1.16 10.85 -7.10
N PHE A 98 -0.49 11.38 -6.09
CA PHE A 98 0.08 10.58 -5.01
C PHE A 98 -0.31 11.15 -3.65
N ARG A 99 -0.20 10.32 -2.63
CA ARG A 99 -0.48 10.61 -1.24
C ARG A 99 0.77 10.38 -0.42
N ILE A 100 0.90 11.13 0.66
CA ILE A 100 1.95 10.96 1.65
C ILE A 100 1.30 10.37 2.90
N GLY A 101 1.88 9.28 3.39
CA GLY A 101 1.46 8.65 4.62
C GLY A 101 2.64 8.41 5.54
N PHE A 102 2.31 8.09 6.79
CA PHE A 102 3.29 7.67 7.77
C PHE A 102 2.69 6.58 8.65
N ASN A 103 3.56 5.71 9.16
CA ASN A 103 3.23 4.74 10.20
C ASN A 103 4.28 4.85 11.30
N VAL A 104 3.87 4.63 12.55
CA VAL A 104 4.78 4.56 13.68
C VAL A 104 4.56 3.23 14.38
N ASN A 105 5.57 2.37 14.28
CA ASN A 105 5.55 1.08 14.97
C ASN A 105 6.40 1.19 16.23
N ARG A 106 5.85 0.73 17.36
CA ARG A 106 6.59 0.65 18.62
C ARG A 106 6.58 -0.78 19.15
N LEU A 107 7.77 -1.31 19.43
CA LEU A 107 7.90 -2.60 20.10
C LEU A 107 8.05 -2.36 21.61
N PHE A 108 7.08 -2.82 22.39
CA PHE A 108 7.18 -2.81 23.85
C PHE A 108 7.80 -4.12 24.31
N ARG A 109 9.03 -4.06 24.83
CA ARG A 109 9.65 -5.22 25.50
C ARG A 109 9.19 -5.21 26.95
N ILE A 110 8.45 -6.24 27.37
CA ILE A 110 8.05 -6.44 28.76
C ILE A 110 9.13 -7.30 29.41
N GLY A 111 9.96 -6.70 30.26
CA GLY A 111 10.96 -7.42 31.08
C GLY A 111 12.22 -7.87 30.33
N GLY A 112 13.37 -7.64 30.97
CA GLY A 112 14.62 -8.35 30.70
C GLY A 112 14.85 -9.42 31.76
#